data_AF-A0A8T5JG69-F1
#
_entry.id   AF-A0A8T5JG69-F1
#
_cell.length_a   1.000
_cell.length_b   1.000
_cell.length_c   1.000
_cell.angle_alpha   90.00
_cell.angle_beta   90.00
_cell.angle_gamma   90.00
#
_symmetry.space_group_name_H-M   'P 1'
#
loop_
_entity.id
_entity.type
_entity.pdbx_description
1 polymer ?
#
loop_
_entity_poly.entity_id
_entity_poly.type
_entity_poly.pdbx_seq_one_letter_code
_entity_poly.pdbx_strand_id
1 'polypeptide(L)'
;MPFCSNCGSQVTEGHKFCNNCGNPLQASAPQPQPQYTAPPPIQQPVQPTYTPQPIPQGEQVTGLIEQCKYGFPVNTFTLFMTDRRIIVAKTGGLGANFTSAGAAGGGLIGGLIGAGLDARSSGGMSKKTAEYYSMTPDQILAKDKKNFEIHYASVQSVELKQPGFIGQGEIKFKTAGKDKRFMLDTSKEIFNTYMASLQQALPGRVFLK
;
A
#
# COMPACT_ATOMS: atom_id res chain seq x y z
N MET A 1 -28.57 84.22 -17.99
CA MET A 1 -28.43 82.80 -18.42
C MET A 1 -27.08 82.30 -17.92
N PRO A 2 -27.02 81.48 -16.86
CA PRO A 2 -25.77 80.97 -16.33
C PRO A 2 -25.16 79.88 -17.22
N PHE A 3 -23.83 79.73 -17.19
CA PHE A 3 -23.09 78.69 -17.90
C PHE A 3 -22.29 77.85 -16.90
N CYS A 4 -22.07 76.57 -17.21
CA CYS A 4 -21.30 75.67 -16.37
C CYS A 4 -19.84 76.10 -16.33
N SER A 5 -19.29 76.31 -15.14
CA SER A 5 -17.88 76.69 -14.96
C SER A 5 -16.88 75.62 -15.41
N ASN A 6 -17.32 74.37 -15.56
CA ASN A 6 -16.44 73.27 -15.95
C ASN A 6 -16.41 73.04 -17.47
N CYS A 7 -17.56 73.10 -18.16
CA CYS A 7 -17.64 72.79 -19.60
C CYS A 7 -18.17 73.93 -20.49
N GLY A 8 -18.57 75.06 -19.91
CA GLY A 8 -19.04 76.24 -20.65
C GLY A 8 -20.44 76.11 -21.27
N SER A 9 -21.13 74.98 -21.10
CA SER A 9 -22.50 74.81 -21.61
C SER A 9 -23.51 75.65 -20.82
N GLN A 10 -24.56 76.11 -21.47
CA GLN A 10 -25.61 76.90 -20.84
C GLN A 10 -26.43 76.03 -19.88
N VAL A 11 -26.71 76.53 -18.68
CA VAL A 11 -27.47 75.81 -17.67
C VAL A 11 -28.75 76.57 -17.32
N THR A 12 -29.84 75.84 -17.21
CA THR A 12 -31.11 76.33 -16.68
C THR A 12 -31.09 76.36 -15.14
N GLU A 13 -31.58 77.44 -14.55
CA GLU A 13 -31.62 77.63 -13.10
C GLU A 13 -32.58 76.62 -12.46
N GLY A 14 -32.11 75.92 -11.41
CA GLY A 14 -32.88 74.90 -10.69
C GLY A 14 -32.30 73.48 -10.76
N HIS A 15 -31.35 73.19 -11.65
CA HIS A 15 -30.66 71.91 -11.68
C HIS A 15 -29.45 71.89 -10.75
N LYS A 16 -29.35 70.82 -9.94
CA LYS A 16 -28.24 70.62 -8.98
C LYS A 16 -26.92 70.25 -9.65
N PHE A 17 -26.97 69.69 -10.87
CA PHE A 17 -25.83 69.24 -11.66
C PHE A 17 -25.97 69.72 -13.11
N CYS A 18 -24.85 69.91 -13.81
CA CYS A 18 -24.86 70.24 -15.23
C CYS A 18 -25.32 69.05 -16.05
N ASN A 19 -26.36 69.21 -16.89
CA ASN A 19 -26.87 68.13 -17.74
C ASN A 19 -25.89 67.69 -18.83
N ASN A 20 -24.89 68.51 -19.19
CA ASN A 20 -23.93 68.17 -20.24
C ASN A 20 -22.71 67.40 -19.69
N CYS A 21 -22.08 67.88 -18.62
CA CYS A 21 -20.86 67.26 -18.09
C CYS A 21 -21.01 66.61 -16.71
N GLY A 22 -22.17 66.73 -16.07
CA GLY A 22 -22.45 66.13 -14.76
C GLY A 22 -21.88 66.89 -13.56
N ASN A 23 -21.16 68.01 -13.76
CA ASN A 23 -20.55 68.74 -12.65
C ASN A 23 -21.63 69.38 -11.74
N PRO A 24 -21.60 69.19 -10.40
CA PRO A 24 -22.51 69.85 -9.48
C PRO A 24 -22.39 71.38 -9.57
N LEU A 25 -23.53 72.06 -9.68
CA LEU A 25 -23.59 73.52 -9.81
C LEU A 25 -23.75 74.22 -8.45
N GLN A 26 -23.92 73.44 -7.39
CA GLN A 26 -23.88 73.90 -6.01
C GLN A 26 -22.89 73.06 -5.21
N ALA A 27 -21.86 73.70 -4.65
CA ALA A 27 -20.97 73.07 -3.68
C ALA A 27 -21.75 72.83 -2.38
N SER A 28 -21.97 71.57 -2.01
CA SER A 28 -22.62 71.21 -0.75
C SER A 28 -21.57 71.18 0.37
N ALA A 29 -21.81 71.91 1.46
CA ALA A 29 -20.91 71.91 2.62
C ALA A 29 -20.84 70.52 3.30
N PRO A 30 -19.71 70.13 3.91
CA PRO A 30 -19.56 68.80 4.50
C PRO A 30 -20.49 68.61 5.71
N GLN A 31 -21.37 67.60 5.67
CA GLN A 31 -22.14 67.16 6.83
C GLN A 31 -21.39 66.01 7.55
N PRO A 32 -21.42 65.97 8.89
CA PRO A 32 -20.80 64.89 9.67
C PRO A 32 -21.54 63.56 9.47
N GLN A 33 -20.82 62.51 9.05
CA GLN A 33 -21.37 61.17 8.83
C GLN A 33 -21.60 60.42 10.16
N PRO A 34 -22.75 59.77 10.38
CA PRO A 34 -22.92 58.82 11.48
C PRO A 34 -22.08 57.55 11.25
N GLN A 35 -21.43 57.06 12.32
CA GLN A 35 -20.66 55.83 12.30
C GLN A 35 -21.57 54.61 12.14
N TYR A 36 -21.55 54.01 10.96
CA TYR A 36 -22.12 52.68 10.73
C TYR A 36 -21.14 51.63 11.26
N THR A 37 -21.53 50.91 12.31
CA THR A 37 -20.88 49.65 12.67
C THR A 37 -21.19 48.61 11.60
N ALA A 38 -20.16 47.90 11.12
CA ALA A 38 -20.31 46.89 10.10
C ALA A 38 -21.34 45.82 10.53
N PRO A 39 -22.25 45.39 9.63
CA PRO A 39 -23.16 44.28 9.90
C PRO A 39 -22.36 42.98 10.11
N PRO A 40 -22.84 42.04 10.96
CA PRO A 40 -22.17 40.78 11.19
C PRO A 40 -22.05 39.99 9.87
N PRO A 41 -20.96 39.24 9.67
CA PRO A 41 -20.75 38.48 8.44
C PRO A 41 -21.87 37.45 8.27
N ILE A 42 -22.56 37.51 7.14
CA ILE A 42 -23.51 36.48 6.73
C ILE A 42 -22.71 35.20 6.54
N GLN A 43 -22.95 34.21 7.40
CA GLN A 43 -22.35 32.88 7.27
C GLN A 43 -22.87 32.24 5.99
N GLN A 44 -22.04 32.16 4.97
CA GLN A 44 -22.31 31.30 3.81
C GLN A 44 -22.43 29.85 4.31
N PRO A 45 -23.36 29.04 3.77
CA PRO A 45 -23.40 27.62 4.10
C PRO A 45 -22.04 27.02 3.72
N VAL A 46 -21.32 26.53 4.71
CA VAL A 46 -20.04 25.83 4.53
C VAL A 46 -20.27 24.69 3.53
N GLN A 47 -19.79 24.87 2.31
CA GLN A 47 -19.72 23.76 1.37
C GLN A 47 -18.75 22.75 1.99
N PRO A 48 -19.10 21.46 2.11
CA PRO A 48 -18.17 20.47 2.61
C PRO A 48 -16.96 20.46 1.68
N THR A 49 -15.82 20.94 2.18
CA THR A 49 -14.54 20.81 1.51
C THR A 49 -14.29 19.31 1.38
N TYR A 50 -14.53 18.73 0.21
CA TYR A 50 -14.04 17.40 -0.12
C TYR A 50 -12.53 17.52 -0.22
N THR A 51 -11.85 17.47 0.93
CA THR A 51 -10.50 16.91 0.92
C THR A 51 -10.66 15.50 0.38
N PRO A 52 -10.02 15.14 -0.75
CA PRO A 52 -9.88 13.74 -1.08
C PRO A 52 -9.25 13.10 0.15
N GLN A 53 -10.06 12.38 0.93
CA GLN A 53 -9.52 11.45 1.90
C GLN A 53 -8.55 10.60 1.08
N PRO A 54 -7.26 10.49 1.43
CA PRO A 54 -6.41 9.53 0.75
C PRO A 54 -7.17 8.22 0.81
N ILE A 55 -7.60 7.73 -0.37
CA ILE A 55 -8.18 6.41 -0.52
C ILE A 55 -7.21 5.54 0.26
N PRO A 56 -7.62 4.82 1.33
CA PRO A 56 -6.69 3.94 2.01
C PRO A 56 -6.15 3.07 0.89
N GLN A 57 -4.88 3.27 0.52
CA GLN A 57 -4.23 2.46 -0.48
C GLN A 57 -4.30 1.08 0.14
N GLY A 58 -5.27 0.26 -0.32
CA GLY A 58 -5.54 -1.02 0.29
C GLY A 58 -4.22 -1.76 0.35
N GLU A 59 -3.92 -2.39 1.49
CA GLU A 59 -2.63 -3.04 1.74
C GLU A 59 -2.13 -3.78 0.48
N GLN A 60 -0.97 -3.37 -0.03
CA GLN A 60 -0.47 -3.84 -1.33
C GLN A 60 0.61 -4.89 -1.12
N VAL A 61 0.61 -5.93 -1.95
CA VAL A 61 1.70 -6.90 -2.00
C VAL A 61 2.89 -6.26 -2.71
N THR A 62 4.00 -6.11 -2.00
CA THR A 62 5.26 -5.51 -2.49
C THR A 62 6.25 -6.56 -2.98
N GLY A 63 6.06 -7.83 -2.61
CA GLY A 63 6.86 -8.94 -3.09
C GLY A 63 6.39 -10.27 -2.52
N LEU A 64 7.03 -11.35 -2.96
CA LEU A 64 6.67 -12.69 -2.53
C LEU A 64 7.90 -13.61 -2.46
N ILE A 65 7.81 -14.61 -1.58
CA ILE A 65 8.79 -15.67 -1.43
C ILE A 65 8.02 -16.99 -1.49
N GLU A 66 8.24 -17.77 -2.55
CA GLU A 66 7.53 -19.03 -2.76
C GLU A 66 8.26 -20.23 -2.16
N GLN A 67 7.56 -21.35 -2.09
CA GLN A 67 8.11 -22.66 -1.73
C GLN A 67 8.76 -22.72 -0.34
N CYS A 68 8.28 -21.93 0.61
CA CYS A 68 8.74 -21.93 2.00
C CYS A 68 8.13 -23.10 2.77
N LYS A 69 8.95 -24.07 3.19
CA LYS A 69 8.52 -25.22 3.98
C LYS A 69 8.50 -24.86 5.48
N TYR A 70 7.37 -25.09 6.17
CA TYR A 70 7.20 -24.75 7.59
C TYR A 70 6.22 -25.68 8.33
N GLY A 71 6.44 -25.81 9.65
CA GLY A 71 5.56 -26.53 10.57
C GLY A 71 5.73 -28.05 10.59
N PHE A 72 4.95 -28.71 11.44
CA PHE A 72 4.85 -30.16 11.55
C PHE A 72 3.36 -30.57 11.59
N PRO A 73 2.86 -31.42 10.68
CA PRO A 73 3.53 -31.94 9.48
C PRO A 73 3.90 -30.80 8.51
N VAL A 74 4.99 -30.99 7.77
CA VAL A 74 5.57 -29.95 6.90
C VAL A 74 4.57 -29.57 5.80
N ASN A 75 4.28 -28.26 5.69
CA ASN A 75 3.50 -27.69 4.59
C ASN A 75 4.34 -26.68 3.80
N THR A 76 3.94 -26.42 2.58
CA THR A 76 4.54 -25.41 1.71
C THR A 76 3.72 -24.13 1.78
N PHE A 77 4.39 -23.00 1.96
CA PHE A 77 3.80 -21.68 2.07
C PHE A 77 4.45 -20.73 1.05
N THR A 78 3.69 -19.70 0.68
CA THR A 78 4.19 -18.49 0.03
C THR A 78 4.07 -17.34 1.02
N LEU A 79 5.13 -16.58 1.19
CA LEU A 79 5.16 -15.38 2.03
C LEU A 79 4.90 -14.17 1.14
N PHE A 80 3.75 -13.54 1.29
CA PHE A 80 3.41 -12.28 0.63
C PHE A 80 3.86 -11.13 1.54
N MET A 81 4.85 -10.37 1.08
CA MET A 81 5.29 -9.14 1.76
C MET A 81 4.36 -8.01 1.35
N THR A 82 3.91 -7.23 2.33
CA THR A 82 3.08 -6.04 2.09
C THR A 82 3.79 -4.78 2.58
N ASP A 83 3.09 -3.66 2.67
CA ASP A 83 3.60 -2.43 3.29
C ASP A 83 3.70 -2.53 4.84
N ARG A 84 3.00 -3.47 5.48
CA ARG A 84 2.87 -3.52 6.96
C ARG A 84 3.13 -4.88 7.61
N ARG A 85 3.05 -5.98 6.85
CA ARG A 85 3.18 -7.36 7.39
C ARG A 85 3.61 -8.35 6.32
N ILE A 86 3.88 -9.56 6.74
CA ILE A 86 4.03 -10.72 5.86
C ILE A 86 2.81 -11.61 6.05
N ILE A 87 2.07 -11.90 4.98
CA ILE A 87 1.03 -12.92 4.98
C ILE A 87 1.67 -14.25 4.58
N VAL A 88 1.65 -15.21 5.48
CA VAL A 88 2.16 -16.57 5.25
C VAL A 88 0.98 -17.43 4.79
N ALA A 89 0.91 -17.70 3.49
CA ALA A 89 -0.20 -18.41 2.88
C ALA A 89 0.17 -19.82 2.48
N LYS A 90 -0.62 -20.82 2.89
CA LYS A 90 -0.42 -22.22 2.53
C LYS A 90 -0.72 -22.43 1.05
N THR A 91 0.28 -22.92 0.34
CA THR A 91 0.24 -23.21 -1.11
C THR A 91 0.45 -24.70 -1.41
N GLY A 92 0.89 -25.51 -0.44
CA GLY A 92 1.07 -26.96 -0.59
C GLY A 92 1.13 -27.72 0.73
N GLY A 93 1.29 -29.05 0.68
CA GLY A 93 1.33 -29.92 1.86
C GLY A 93 1.88 -31.31 1.56
N LEU A 94 2.23 -32.06 2.61
CA LEU A 94 2.71 -33.44 2.55
C LEU A 94 1.59 -34.35 2.00
N GLY A 95 1.56 -34.48 0.68
CA GLY A 95 0.51 -35.12 -0.13
C GLY A 95 0.54 -34.64 -1.60
N ALA A 96 1.14 -33.49 -1.88
CA ALA A 96 1.40 -33.01 -3.24
C ALA A 96 2.80 -33.37 -3.77
N ASN A 97 3.68 -33.92 -2.92
CA ASN A 97 5.08 -34.23 -3.26
C ASN A 97 5.77 -35.23 -2.30
N PHE A 98 5.03 -36.18 -1.70
CA PHE A 98 5.66 -37.33 -1.02
C PHE A 98 6.16 -38.34 -2.07
N THR A 99 7.20 -37.94 -2.79
CA THR A 99 8.21 -38.85 -3.33
C THR A 99 9.53 -38.29 -2.81
N SER A 100 9.80 -38.52 -1.53
CA SER A 100 11.16 -38.39 -1.01
C SER A 100 12.10 -39.23 -1.88
N ALA A 101 12.74 -38.59 -2.87
CA ALA A 101 13.99 -39.08 -3.38
C ALA A 101 15.03 -38.70 -2.33
N GLY A 102 15.19 -39.59 -1.34
CA GLY A 102 16.32 -39.58 -0.41
C GLY A 102 15.97 -39.27 1.04
N ALA A 103 16.33 -40.23 1.91
CA ALA A 103 16.37 -40.21 3.38
C ALA A 103 15.01 -40.37 4.09
N ALA A 104 14.63 -41.53 4.66
CA ALA A 104 15.36 -42.77 4.91
C ALA A 104 14.35 -43.93 5.07
N GLY A 105 14.63 -45.08 4.45
CA GLY A 105 13.92 -46.35 4.71
C GLY A 105 13.10 -46.93 3.55
N GLY A 106 13.78 -47.55 2.58
CA GLY A 106 13.39 -48.77 1.85
C GLY A 106 12.00 -48.93 1.19
N GLY A 107 11.96 -48.76 -0.16
CA GLY A 107 11.09 -49.51 -1.12
C GLY A 107 9.56 -49.36 -0.99
N LEU A 108 8.69 -49.74 -1.93
CA LEU A 108 8.68 -50.09 -3.35
C LEU A 108 7.19 -50.01 -3.80
N ILE A 109 6.95 -49.77 -5.09
CA ILE A 109 5.73 -50.08 -5.88
C ILE A 109 4.54 -49.10 -5.82
N GLY A 110 4.24 -48.54 -7.00
CA GLY A 110 2.86 -48.24 -7.42
C GLY A 110 2.50 -46.76 -7.57
N GLY A 111 2.86 -46.14 -8.70
CA GLY A 111 2.32 -44.81 -9.03
C GLY A 111 2.93 -44.08 -10.21
N LEU A 112 3.39 -44.80 -11.25
CA LEU A 112 3.74 -44.18 -12.54
C LEU A 112 2.47 -43.97 -13.36
N ILE A 113 1.72 -42.88 -13.13
CA ILE A 113 0.92 -42.23 -14.19
C ILE A 113 0.94 -40.70 -13.97
N GLY A 114 1.84 -40.02 -14.68
CA GLY A 114 1.55 -38.74 -15.33
C GLY A 114 1.39 -37.44 -14.51
N ALA A 115 1.53 -37.41 -13.18
CA ALA A 115 1.32 -36.17 -12.40
C ALA A 115 2.55 -35.71 -11.57
N GLY A 116 3.71 -36.35 -11.73
CA GLY A 116 4.80 -36.27 -10.75
C GLY A 116 6.18 -35.81 -11.25
N LEU A 117 6.37 -35.56 -12.55
CA LEU A 117 7.66 -35.07 -13.08
C LEU A 117 7.69 -33.56 -13.32
N ASP A 118 6.54 -32.93 -13.59
CA ASP A 118 6.51 -31.52 -14.00
C ASP A 118 6.60 -30.55 -12.81
N ALA A 119 6.33 -31.04 -11.59
CA ALA A 119 6.36 -30.23 -10.37
C ALA A 119 7.74 -30.09 -9.72
N ARG A 120 8.78 -30.73 -10.30
CA ARG A 120 10.11 -30.83 -9.67
C ARG A 120 11.24 -30.09 -10.38
N SER A 121 11.01 -29.57 -11.58
CA SER A 121 12.10 -29.04 -12.41
C SER A 121 11.87 -27.66 -13.00
N SER A 122 10.85 -26.92 -12.56
CA SER A 122 10.73 -25.52 -12.96
C SER A 122 10.22 -24.69 -11.81
N GLY A 123 10.72 -23.45 -11.68
CA GLY A 123 10.11 -22.39 -10.88
C GLY A 123 8.72 -22.00 -11.40
N GLY A 124 7.87 -22.98 -11.69
CA GLY A 124 6.48 -22.82 -12.01
C GLY A 124 5.73 -22.49 -10.73
N MET A 125 5.14 -21.31 -10.72
CA MET A 125 4.13 -20.87 -9.77
C MET A 125 3.18 -22.05 -9.46
N SER A 126 3.03 -22.40 -8.19
CA SER A 126 2.04 -23.43 -7.84
C SER A 126 0.66 -22.94 -8.31
N LYS A 127 -0.20 -23.81 -8.86
CA LYS A 127 -1.56 -23.42 -9.27
C LYS A 127 -2.32 -22.67 -8.16
N LYS A 128 -2.00 -22.97 -6.89
CA LYS A 128 -2.52 -22.29 -5.71
C LYS A 128 -1.94 -20.90 -5.45
N THR A 129 -0.69 -20.62 -5.84
CA THR A 129 -0.14 -19.26 -5.77
C THR A 129 -0.86 -18.35 -6.76
N ALA A 130 -1.15 -18.84 -7.98
CA ALA A 130 -1.84 -18.08 -9.02
C ALA A 130 -3.19 -17.50 -8.56
N GLU A 131 -3.94 -18.28 -7.78
CA GLU A 131 -5.23 -17.87 -7.21
C GLU A 131 -5.14 -16.72 -6.21
N TYR A 132 -3.97 -16.49 -5.59
CA TYR A 132 -3.79 -15.42 -4.60
C TYR A 132 -3.47 -14.06 -5.24
N TYR A 133 -3.04 -14.00 -6.50
CA TYR A 133 -2.73 -12.73 -7.17
C TYR A 133 -3.95 -11.84 -7.39
N SER A 134 -5.15 -12.42 -7.39
CA SER A 134 -6.41 -11.68 -7.50
C SER A 134 -7.09 -11.41 -6.15
N MET A 135 -6.40 -11.65 -5.04
CA MET A 135 -6.93 -11.50 -3.68
C MET A 135 -6.23 -10.38 -2.92
N THR A 136 -6.97 -9.67 -2.08
CA THR A 136 -6.38 -8.73 -1.10
C THR A 136 -5.67 -9.49 0.02
N PRO A 137 -4.68 -8.91 0.72
CA PRO A 137 -3.99 -9.56 1.85
C PRO A 137 -4.91 -10.18 2.91
N ASP A 138 -6.00 -9.51 3.29
CA ASP A 138 -6.97 -10.05 4.25
C ASP A 138 -7.76 -11.25 3.71
N GLN A 139 -8.09 -11.25 2.41
CA GLN A 139 -8.70 -12.41 1.75
C GLN A 139 -7.73 -13.59 1.70
N ILE A 140 -6.44 -13.34 1.41
CA ILE A 140 -5.40 -14.38 1.46
C ILE A 140 -5.35 -14.97 2.88
N LEU A 141 -5.30 -14.11 3.91
CA LEU A 141 -5.25 -14.55 5.30
C LEU A 141 -6.49 -15.38 5.70
N ALA A 142 -7.69 -14.99 5.26
CA ALA A 142 -8.93 -15.69 5.58
C ALA A 142 -9.12 -17.02 4.82
N LYS A 143 -8.42 -17.25 3.70
CA LYS A 143 -8.67 -18.39 2.80
C LYS A 143 -8.37 -19.77 3.41
N ASP A 144 -7.35 -19.89 4.26
CA ASP A 144 -6.98 -21.15 4.90
C ASP A 144 -6.65 -20.89 6.38
N LYS A 145 -7.14 -21.74 7.28
CA LYS A 145 -6.92 -21.60 8.73
C LYS A 145 -5.45 -21.70 9.15
N LYS A 146 -4.59 -22.25 8.29
CA LYS A 146 -3.14 -22.30 8.50
C LYS A 146 -2.43 -21.06 7.95
N ASN A 147 -3.14 -20.16 7.28
CA ASN A 147 -2.59 -18.86 6.91
C ASN A 147 -2.49 -18.02 8.17
N PHE A 148 -1.40 -17.29 8.29
CA PHE A 148 -1.18 -16.40 9.43
C PHE A 148 -0.34 -15.22 8.97
N GLU A 149 -0.35 -14.17 9.75
CA GLU A 149 0.45 -12.98 9.48
C GLU A 149 1.64 -12.85 10.44
N ILE A 150 2.65 -12.12 9.98
CA ILE A 150 3.79 -11.66 10.79
C ILE A 150 3.86 -10.15 10.63
N HIS A 151 3.45 -9.39 11.66
CA HIS A 151 3.57 -7.94 11.63
C HIS A 151 5.04 -7.51 11.68
N TYR A 152 5.41 -6.52 10.87
CA TYR A 152 6.78 -6.00 10.86
C TYR A 152 7.21 -5.46 12.22
N ALA A 153 6.31 -4.88 13.00
CA ALA A 153 6.60 -4.40 14.36
C ALA A 153 7.03 -5.53 15.32
N SER A 154 6.60 -6.77 15.06
CA SER A 154 6.95 -7.93 15.90
C SER A 154 8.28 -8.59 15.55
N VAL A 155 8.86 -8.25 14.39
CA VAL A 155 10.10 -8.85 13.87
C VAL A 155 11.31 -8.11 14.47
N GLN A 156 12.10 -8.81 15.28
CA GLN A 156 13.34 -8.29 15.83
C GLN A 156 14.49 -8.40 14.82
N SER A 157 14.60 -9.56 14.16
CA SER A 157 15.57 -9.79 13.09
C SER A 157 15.12 -10.93 12.18
N VAL A 158 15.70 -10.98 10.98
CA VAL A 158 15.55 -12.06 10.02
C VAL A 158 16.92 -12.63 9.73
N GLU A 159 17.11 -13.90 10.06
CA GLU A 159 18.36 -14.61 9.83
C GLU A 159 18.20 -15.48 8.58
N LEU A 160 19.12 -15.31 7.63
CA LEU A 160 19.10 -15.95 6.33
C LEU A 160 20.28 -16.91 6.24
N LYS A 161 20.03 -18.18 5.89
CA LYS A 161 21.09 -19.14 5.54
C LYS A 161 21.05 -19.38 4.05
N GLN A 162 22.16 -19.12 3.36
CA GLN A 162 22.23 -19.37 1.92
C GLN A 162 22.11 -20.88 1.60
N PRO A 163 21.38 -21.24 0.53
CA PRO A 163 21.43 -22.60 0.00
C PRO A 163 22.85 -22.89 -0.52
N GLY A 164 23.35 -24.08 -0.21
CA GLY A 164 24.68 -24.54 -0.61
C GLY A 164 24.65 -25.97 -1.14
N PHE A 165 25.82 -26.52 -1.46
CA PHE A 165 25.93 -27.85 -2.09
C PHE A 165 25.27 -28.99 -1.29
N ILE A 166 25.22 -28.87 0.04
CA ILE A 166 24.70 -29.90 0.96
C ILE A 166 23.48 -29.39 1.77
N GLY A 167 23.16 -28.09 1.69
CA GLY A 167 22.22 -27.44 2.61
C GLY A 167 21.14 -26.64 1.90
N GLN A 168 19.90 -26.80 2.34
CA GLN A 168 18.78 -25.96 1.92
C GLN A 168 18.93 -24.54 2.47
N GLY A 169 18.35 -23.58 1.75
CA GLY A 169 18.27 -22.20 2.23
C GLY A 169 17.32 -22.11 3.43
N GLU A 170 17.49 -21.07 4.23
CA GLU A 170 16.64 -20.83 5.40
C GLU A 170 16.31 -19.35 5.54
N ILE A 171 15.06 -19.07 5.91
CA ILE A 171 14.63 -17.78 6.44
C ILE A 171 14.09 -18.01 7.85
N LYS A 172 14.71 -17.38 8.84
CA LYS A 172 14.28 -17.45 10.23
C LYS A 172 13.89 -16.07 10.74
N PHE A 173 12.60 -15.87 10.98
CA PHE A 173 12.08 -14.67 11.62
C PHE A 173 12.18 -14.82 13.14
N LYS A 174 12.99 -13.97 13.76
CA LYS A 174 13.03 -13.75 15.21
C LYS A 174 11.94 -12.76 15.56
N THR A 175 10.98 -13.18 16.38
CA THR A 175 9.89 -12.31 16.84
C THR A 175 9.89 -12.24 18.37
N ALA A 176 9.13 -11.32 18.95
CA ALA A 176 8.93 -11.28 20.41
C ALA A 176 8.34 -12.58 20.98
N GLY A 177 7.63 -13.36 20.15
CA GLY A 177 7.14 -14.68 20.49
C GLY A 177 8.07 -15.80 20.03
N LYS A 178 7.50 -16.80 19.34
CA LYS A 178 8.26 -17.95 18.82
C LYS A 178 8.92 -17.61 17.50
N ASP A 179 10.16 -18.07 17.34
CA ASP A 179 10.87 -18.04 16.06
C ASP A 179 10.09 -18.79 14.98
N LYS A 180 10.02 -18.22 13.78
CA LYS A 180 9.42 -18.86 12.61
C LYS A 180 10.51 -19.17 11.59
N ARG A 181 10.85 -20.46 11.47
CA ARG A 181 11.93 -20.97 10.61
C ARG A 181 11.36 -21.63 9.36
N PHE A 182 11.55 -21.00 8.21
CA PHE A 182 11.14 -21.49 6.89
C PHE A 182 12.34 -22.07 6.16
N MET A 183 12.21 -23.27 5.60
CA MET A 183 13.22 -23.87 4.73
C MET A 183 12.90 -23.57 3.27
N LEU A 184 13.93 -23.26 2.48
CA LEU A 184 13.83 -22.89 1.08
C LEU A 184 14.62 -23.86 0.23
N ASP A 185 13.95 -24.40 -0.77
CA ASP A 185 14.52 -25.31 -1.75
C ASP A 185 14.62 -24.55 -3.07
N THR A 186 15.67 -23.73 -3.20
CA THR A 186 15.83 -22.79 -4.31
C THR A 186 17.29 -22.55 -4.64
N SER A 187 17.56 -22.04 -5.85
CA SER A 187 18.92 -21.70 -6.28
C SER A 187 19.45 -20.49 -5.50
N LYS A 188 20.78 -20.33 -5.49
CA LYS A 188 21.44 -19.17 -4.86
C LYS A 188 20.97 -17.84 -5.46
N GLU A 189 20.68 -17.80 -6.76
CA GLU A 189 20.22 -16.61 -7.48
C GLU A 189 18.83 -16.17 -7.03
N ILE A 190 17.89 -17.11 -6.96
CA ILE A 190 16.53 -16.85 -6.48
C ILE A 190 16.58 -16.48 -4.99
N PHE A 191 17.42 -17.16 -4.20
CA PHE A 191 17.63 -16.81 -2.80
C PHE A 191 18.11 -15.36 -2.61
N ASN A 192 19.06 -14.90 -3.42
CA ASN A 192 19.54 -13.51 -3.36
C ASN A 192 18.43 -12.51 -3.72
N THR A 193 17.53 -12.86 -4.65
CA THR A 193 16.34 -12.05 -4.97
C THR A 193 15.39 -11.94 -3.78
N TYR A 194 15.14 -13.05 -3.09
CA TYR A 194 14.35 -13.06 -1.85
C TYR A 194 15.01 -12.27 -0.73
N MET A 195 16.33 -12.38 -0.57
CA MET A 195 17.08 -11.57 0.38
C MET A 195 16.92 -10.08 0.12
N ALA A 196 17.06 -9.63 -1.13
CA ALA A 196 16.87 -8.22 -1.49
C ALA A 196 15.44 -7.75 -1.18
N SER A 197 14.43 -8.58 -1.49
CA SER A 197 13.04 -8.27 -1.19
C SER A 197 12.79 -8.14 0.32
N LEU A 198 13.37 -9.03 1.13
CA LEU A 198 13.31 -8.95 2.59
C LEU A 198 14.04 -7.71 3.13
N GLN A 199 15.18 -7.33 2.55
CA GLN A 199 15.90 -6.12 2.94
C GLN A 199 15.09 -4.86 2.66
N GLN A 200 14.35 -4.82 1.55
CA GLN A 200 13.42 -3.73 1.25
C GLN A 200 12.25 -3.69 2.25
N ALA A 201 11.67 -4.84 2.59
CA ALA A 201 10.55 -4.93 3.54
C ALA A 201 10.96 -4.65 5.00
N LEU A 202 12.18 -5.04 5.39
CA LEU A 202 12.69 -5.01 6.76
C LEU A 202 14.10 -4.39 6.80
N PRO A 203 14.25 -3.09 6.47
CA PRO A 203 15.55 -2.45 6.37
C PRO A 203 16.31 -2.51 7.70
N GLY A 204 17.60 -2.84 7.63
CA GLY A 204 18.48 -2.95 8.80
C GLY A 204 18.21 -4.16 9.73
N ARG A 205 17.28 -5.06 9.38
CA ARG A 205 16.91 -6.21 10.22
C ARG A 205 17.18 -7.58 9.58
N VAL A 206 17.76 -7.63 8.39
CA VAL A 206 18.03 -8.87 7.65
C VAL A 206 19.53 -9.18 7.67
N PHE A 207 19.89 -10.37 8.14
CA PHE A 207 21.27 -10.80 8.37
C PHE A 207 21.54 -12.15 7.71
N LEU A 208 22.63 -12.23 6.95
CA LEU A 208 23.12 -13.50 6.40
C LEU A 208 23.95 -14.23 7.46
N LYS A 209 23.70 -15.54 7.64
CA LYS A 209 24.40 -16.45 8.54
C LYS A 209 25.14 -17.54 7.78
#